data_AF-A0A833RC17-F1
#
_entry.id   AF-A0A833RC17-F1
#
_cell.length_a   1.000
_cell.length_b   1.000
_cell.length_c   1.000
_cell.angle_alpha   90.00
_cell.angle_beta   90.00
_cell.angle_gamma   90.00
#
_symmetry.space_group_name_H-M   'P 1'
#
loop_
_entity.id
_entity.type
_entity.pdbx_description
1 polymer ?
#
loop_
_entity_poly.entity_id
_entity_poly.type
_entity_poly.pdbx_seq_one_letter_code
_entity_poly.pdbx_strand_id
1 'polypeptide(L)'
;MSENYEEIVEEENSVTMLDVLREENQLEEDAYAVLGASDDKNCTYSKGYTRQALYACKTCCQKSVRAGVCLACSFHCHEGHELIELYTKRHFRCDCGNSKFGGKKCNLDPSKDSINVENQYNHNFNGLYCICQRPYPDPDNTLNDEMLQCIICEDWYHSKVIHSHAN
;
A
#
# COMPACT_ATOMS: atom_id res chain seq x y z
N MET A 1 6.02 16.43 -64.61
CA MET A 1 5.00 17.50 -64.46
C MET A 1 3.67 16.78 -64.37
N SER A 2 3.05 16.56 -63.23
CA SER A 2 2.81 17.47 -62.11
C SER A 2 2.85 16.73 -60.77
N GLU A 3 3.36 17.43 -59.77
CA GLU A 3 3.41 17.08 -58.35
C GLU A 3 2.00 17.09 -57.72
N ASN A 4 1.80 16.25 -56.70
CA ASN A 4 0.89 16.46 -55.57
C ASN A 4 1.30 15.41 -54.52
N TYR A 5 2.33 15.67 -53.73
CA TYR A 5 2.33 16.42 -52.46
C TYR A 5 1.44 15.75 -51.38
N GLU A 6 2.14 15.02 -50.52
CA GLU A 6 1.89 14.74 -49.10
C GLU A 6 0.45 14.66 -48.58
N GLU A 7 0.03 13.46 -48.20
CA GLU A 7 -0.75 13.23 -46.97
C GLU A 7 -0.09 12.07 -46.21
N ILE A 8 1.00 12.38 -45.50
CA ILE A 8 1.39 11.64 -44.30
C ILE A 8 1.04 12.60 -43.17
N VAL A 9 -0.13 12.44 -42.56
CA VAL A 9 -0.41 13.11 -41.29
C VAL A 9 -0.78 12.05 -40.27
N GLU A 10 0.24 11.64 -39.52
CA GLU A 10 0.16 10.86 -38.29
C GLU A 10 -0.55 11.70 -37.21
N GLU A 11 -1.85 11.94 -37.35
CA GLU A 11 -2.61 12.80 -36.42
C GLU A 11 -3.29 12.03 -35.26
N GLU A 12 -3.30 10.70 -35.29
CA GLU A 12 -4.01 9.90 -34.27
C GLU A 12 -3.19 9.57 -33.00
N ASN A 13 -1.96 10.09 -32.86
CA ASN A 13 -1.12 9.80 -31.68
C ASN A 13 -0.48 11.04 -31.04
N SER A 14 -1.08 12.22 -31.23
CA SER A 14 -0.62 13.44 -30.56
C SER A 14 -1.25 13.56 -29.17
N VAL A 15 -0.41 13.57 -28.12
CA VAL A 15 -0.83 13.85 -26.73
C VAL A 15 -0.56 15.32 -26.45
N THR A 16 -1.56 16.07 -25.99
CA THR A 16 -1.34 17.48 -25.64
C THR A 16 -0.82 17.62 -24.22
N MET A 17 -0.10 18.71 -23.93
CA MET A 17 0.31 19.03 -22.55
C MET A 17 -0.89 19.13 -21.59
N LEU A 18 -2.07 19.53 -22.07
CA LEU A 18 -3.29 19.57 -21.27
C LEU A 18 -3.82 18.17 -20.94
N ASP A 19 -3.62 17.19 -21.83
CA ASP A 19 -3.99 15.79 -21.57
C ASP A 19 -3.09 15.20 -20.49
N VAL A 20 -1.78 15.43 -20.58
CA VAL A 20 -0.80 15.00 -19.56
C VAL A 20 -1.14 15.57 -18.19
N LEU A 21 -1.38 16.89 -18.10
CA LEU A 21 -1.72 17.53 -16.82
C LEU A 21 -3.04 17.00 -16.24
N ARG A 22 -4.02 16.69 -17.08
CA ARG A 22 -5.29 16.09 -16.61
C ARG A 22 -5.09 14.67 -16.07
N GLU A 23 -4.28 13.87 -16.76
CA GLU A 23 -3.93 12.52 -16.33
C GLU A 23 -3.14 12.54 -15.01
N GLU A 24 -2.12 13.40 -14.90
CA GLU A 24 -1.34 13.57 -13.66
C GLU A 24 -2.24 13.94 -12.48
N ASN A 25 -3.14 14.92 -12.65
CA ASN A 25 -4.08 15.31 -11.60
C ASN A 25 -5.00 14.15 -11.18
N GLN A 26 -5.50 13.36 -12.15
CA GLN A 26 -6.36 12.22 -11.84
C GLN A 26 -5.61 11.15 -11.04
N LEU A 27 -4.35 10.87 -11.42
CA LEU A 27 -3.50 9.92 -10.70
C LEU A 27 -3.19 10.41 -9.28
N GLU A 28 -2.96 11.70 -9.09
CA GLU A 28 -2.75 12.30 -7.77
C GLU A 28 -4.01 12.20 -6.88
N GLU A 29 -5.19 12.46 -7.42
CA GLU A 29 -6.46 12.32 -6.70
C GLU A 29 -6.71 10.87 -6.27
N ASP A 30 -6.49 9.91 -7.17
CA ASP A 30 -6.65 8.48 -6.89
C ASP A 30 -5.64 8.02 -5.82
N ALA A 31 -4.39 8.45 -5.91
CA ALA A 31 -3.36 8.15 -4.92
C ALA A 31 -3.72 8.73 -3.54
N TYR A 32 -4.25 9.96 -3.50
CA TYR A 32 -4.68 10.59 -2.25
C TYR A 32 -5.88 9.86 -1.63
N ALA A 33 -6.82 9.38 -2.43
CA ALA A 33 -7.96 8.61 -1.96
C ALA A 33 -7.54 7.28 -1.29
N VAL A 34 -6.47 6.65 -1.77
CA VAL A 34 -5.98 5.34 -1.27
C VAL A 34 -4.98 5.48 -0.13
N LEU A 35 -3.98 6.35 -0.30
CA LEU A 35 -2.84 6.49 0.61
C LEU A 35 -3.04 7.60 1.66
N GLY A 36 -4.05 8.45 1.49
CA GLY A 36 -4.28 9.63 2.32
C GLY A 36 -3.08 10.58 2.28
N ALA A 37 -2.86 11.30 3.38
CA ALA A 37 -1.73 12.22 3.54
C ALA A 37 -0.41 11.49 3.89
N SER A 38 -0.13 10.35 3.25
CA SER A 38 1.10 9.59 3.49
C SER A 38 2.31 10.31 2.88
N ASP A 39 3.43 10.24 3.59
CA ASP A 39 4.70 10.88 3.24
C ASP A 39 5.63 9.83 2.61
N ASP A 40 6.09 10.09 1.39
CA ASP A 40 6.95 9.21 0.59
C ASP A 40 8.44 9.45 0.85
N LYS A 41 8.79 10.54 1.55
CA LYS A 41 10.18 10.97 1.76
C LYS A 41 10.64 10.79 3.20
N ASN A 42 9.76 11.00 4.16
CA ASN A 42 10.12 10.97 5.57
C ASN A 42 9.44 9.80 6.29
N CYS A 43 10.22 9.07 7.10
CA CYS A 43 9.64 8.05 7.97
C CYS A 43 8.68 8.70 8.97
N THR A 44 7.51 8.11 9.15
CA THR A 44 6.45 8.61 10.04
C THR A 44 6.70 8.29 11.52
N TYR A 45 7.77 7.57 11.86
CA TYR A 45 8.02 7.13 13.24
C TYR A 45 8.04 8.29 14.24
N SER A 46 8.75 9.37 13.92
CA SER A 46 8.84 10.59 14.72
C SER A 46 7.50 11.33 14.87
N LYS A 47 6.54 11.09 13.98
CA LYS A 47 5.17 11.62 14.07
C LYS A 47 4.32 10.90 15.13
N GLY A 48 4.85 9.83 15.74
CA GLY A 48 4.16 9.05 16.77
C GLY A 48 3.10 8.10 16.19
N TYR A 49 2.03 7.88 16.95
CA TYR A 49 0.89 7.07 16.50
C TYR A 49 -0.04 7.94 15.67
N THR A 50 -0.10 7.66 14.37
CA THR A 50 -0.90 8.42 13.42
C THR A 50 -1.66 7.50 12.48
N ARG A 51 -2.59 8.07 11.70
CA ARG A 51 -3.17 7.40 10.55
C ARG A 51 -2.21 7.49 9.36
N GLN A 52 -1.92 6.36 8.73
CA GLN A 52 -0.98 6.30 7.61
C GLN A 52 -1.18 5.03 6.78
N ALA A 53 -0.77 5.06 5.52
CA ALA A 53 -0.62 3.86 4.70
C ALA A 53 0.51 2.97 5.25
N LEU A 54 0.24 1.67 5.33
CA LEU A 54 1.17 0.68 5.86
C LEU A 54 1.43 -0.45 4.89
N TYR A 55 2.63 -1.00 5.00
CA TYR A 55 3.10 -2.14 4.25
C TYR A 55 3.70 -3.19 5.20
N ALA A 56 3.41 -4.47 4.97
CA ALA A 56 4.09 -5.57 5.65
C ALA A 56 5.14 -6.18 4.71
N CYS A 57 6.38 -6.32 5.18
CA CYS A 57 7.47 -6.85 4.37
C CYS A 57 7.67 -8.35 4.64
N LYS A 58 7.27 -9.22 3.70
CA LYS A 58 7.46 -10.67 3.81
C LYS A 58 8.92 -11.09 3.71
N THR A 59 9.74 -10.31 3.00
CA THR A 59 11.18 -10.59 2.89
C THR A 59 11.93 -10.34 4.20
N CYS A 60 11.57 -9.28 4.93
CA CYS A 60 12.24 -8.95 6.20
C CYS A 60 11.62 -9.65 7.41
N CYS A 61 10.32 -9.90 7.39
CA CYS A 61 9.59 -10.50 8.49
C CYS A 61 9.08 -11.89 8.08
N GLN A 62 9.61 -12.93 8.71
CA GLN A 62 9.10 -14.29 8.54
C GLN A 62 7.66 -14.40 9.06
N LYS A 63 6.93 -15.46 8.69
CA LYS A 63 5.49 -15.65 8.97
C LYS A 63 5.06 -15.46 10.43
N SER A 64 5.95 -15.62 11.41
CA SER A 64 5.66 -15.43 12.83
C SER A 64 5.76 -13.98 13.32
N VAL A 65 6.41 -13.10 12.57
CA VAL A 65 6.67 -11.70 12.97
C VAL A 65 5.78 -10.77 12.15
N ARG A 66 4.85 -10.09 12.82
CA ARG A 66 4.05 -9.03 12.21
C ARG A 66 4.71 -7.67 12.45
N ALA A 67 4.96 -6.94 11.37
CA ALA A 67 5.53 -5.59 11.40
C ALA A 67 4.90 -4.76 10.28
N GLY A 68 4.68 -3.47 10.54
CA GLY A 68 4.19 -2.51 9.55
C GLY A 68 5.21 -1.40 9.30
N VAL A 69 5.47 -1.08 8.04
CA VAL A 69 6.34 0.04 7.63
C VAL A 69 5.52 1.08 6.88
N CYS A 70 5.90 2.35 7.02
CA CYS A 70 5.24 3.46 6.33
C CYS A 70 5.64 3.54 4.86
N LEU A 71 4.92 4.35 4.07
CA LEU A 71 5.17 4.60 2.65
C LEU A 71 6.62 5.00 2.34
N ALA A 72 7.20 5.97 3.05
CA ALA A 72 8.61 6.30 2.82
C ALA A 72 9.55 5.10 3.07
N CYS A 73 9.27 4.26 4.07
CA CYS A 73 10.11 3.10 4.33
C CYS A 73 9.94 2.00 3.27
N SER A 74 8.77 1.85 2.64
CA SER A 74 8.62 0.90 1.54
C SER A 74 9.54 1.25 0.36
N PHE A 75 9.72 2.53 0.08
CA PHE A 75 10.61 3.01 -0.99
C PHE A 75 12.07 3.03 -0.57
N HIS A 76 12.42 3.58 0.59
CA HIS A 76 13.82 3.88 0.93
C HIS A 76 14.53 2.79 1.72
N CYS A 77 13.80 1.82 2.29
CA CYS A 77 14.36 0.74 3.12
C CYS A 77 13.97 -0.66 2.64
N HIS A 78 12.86 -0.78 1.91
CA HIS A 78 12.31 -2.07 1.47
C HIS A 78 12.10 -2.14 -0.04
N GLU A 79 12.82 -1.32 -0.81
CA GLU A 79 12.86 -1.43 -2.27
C GLU A 79 13.27 -2.85 -2.70
N GLY A 80 12.55 -3.41 -3.68
CA GLY A 80 12.84 -4.75 -4.19
C GLY A 80 12.46 -5.90 -3.25
N HIS A 81 11.85 -5.64 -2.09
CA HIS A 81 11.28 -6.69 -1.25
C HIS A 81 9.83 -7.03 -1.62
N GLU A 82 9.37 -8.21 -1.21
CA GLU A 82 7.97 -8.58 -1.28
C GLU A 82 7.19 -7.85 -0.18
N LEU A 83 6.39 -6.88 -0.58
CA LEU A 83 5.55 -6.06 0.28
C LEU A 83 4.07 -6.41 0.10
N ILE A 84 3.35 -6.49 1.21
CA ILE A 84 1.89 -6.53 1.25
C ILE A 84 1.41 -5.13 1.57
N GLU A 85 0.59 -4.54 0.70
CA GLU A 85 -0.11 -3.30 1.00
C GLU A 85 -1.27 -3.56 1.98
N LEU A 86 -1.28 -2.81 3.08
CA LEU A 86 -2.29 -2.91 4.14
C LEU A 86 -3.24 -1.72 4.15
N TYR A 87 -3.08 -0.81 3.17
CA TYR A 87 -3.75 0.48 3.08
C TYR A 87 -3.59 1.30 4.38
N THR A 88 -4.51 2.23 4.62
CA THR A 88 -4.43 3.06 5.82
C THR A 88 -4.89 2.32 7.07
N LYS A 89 -4.13 2.48 8.16
CA LYS A 89 -4.49 2.05 9.53
C LYS A 89 -4.39 3.26 10.46
N ARG A 90 -5.21 3.29 11.50
CA ARG A 90 -5.16 4.35 12.53
C ARG A 90 -4.25 3.95 13.67
N HIS A 91 -3.77 4.95 14.41
CA HIS A 91 -3.01 4.77 15.65
C HIS A 91 -1.85 3.79 15.52
N PHE A 92 -1.06 3.92 14.44
CA PHE A 92 0.06 3.03 14.17
C PHE A 92 1.35 3.84 14.06
N ARG A 93 2.45 3.28 14.57
CA ARG A 93 3.81 3.85 14.45
C ARG A 93 4.70 2.90 13.65
N CYS A 94 5.45 3.44 12.70
CA CYS A 94 6.27 2.66 11.77
C CYS A 94 7.27 1.74 12.51
N ASP A 95 7.28 0.44 12.19
CA ASP A 95 8.19 -0.55 12.79
C ASP A 95 9.56 -0.62 12.11
N CYS A 96 9.74 -0.01 10.93
CA CYS A 96 10.96 -0.18 10.12
C CYS A 96 12.21 0.05 10.96
N GLY A 97 13.11 -0.93 11.02
CA GLY A 97 14.39 -0.83 11.71
C GLY A 97 14.37 -1.08 13.23
N ASN A 98 13.22 -1.43 13.80
CA ASN A 98 13.14 -1.88 15.19
C ASN A 98 13.57 -3.35 15.34
N SER A 99 13.39 -3.92 16.53
CA SER A 99 13.85 -5.30 16.84
C SER A 99 13.24 -6.38 15.93
N LYS A 100 12.11 -6.11 15.25
CA LYS A 100 11.46 -7.04 14.33
C LYS A 100 12.24 -7.25 13.02
N PHE A 101 13.22 -6.39 12.71
CA PHE A 101 13.97 -6.39 11.44
C PHE A 101 15.39 -6.96 11.54
N GLY A 102 15.66 -7.82 12.53
CA GLY A 102 16.92 -8.57 12.61
C GLY A 102 18.17 -7.69 12.71
N GLY A 103 18.05 -6.51 13.35
CA GLY A 103 19.15 -5.56 13.53
C GLY A 103 19.40 -4.60 12.37
N LYS A 104 18.72 -4.75 11.22
CA LYS A 104 18.76 -3.74 10.14
C LYS A 104 18.13 -2.45 10.65
N LYS A 105 18.75 -1.31 10.37
CA LYS A 105 18.25 0.02 10.77
C LYS A 105 17.46 0.66 9.64
N CYS A 106 16.57 1.58 10.01
CA CYS A 106 15.87 2.40 9.03
C CYS A 106 16.81 3.51 8.52
N ASN A 107 16.82 3.72 7.20
CA ASN A 107 17.66 4.73 6.55
C ASN A 107 17.18 6.16 6.82
N LEU A 108 15.88 6.34 7.09
CA LEU A 108 15.24 7.64 7.25
C LEU A 108 15.11 8.07 8.72
N ASP A 109 14.97 7.12 9.64
CA ASP A 109 14.89 7.38 11.08
C ASP A 109 15.58 6.24 11.85
N PRO A 110 16.88 6.36 12.16
CA PRO A 110 17.66 5.28 12.75
C PRO A 110 17.41 5.08 14.26
N SER A 111 16.84 6.08 14.94
CA SER A 111 16.73 6.13 16.40
C SER A 111 15.32 5.78 16.86
N LYS A 112 15.03 4.48 16.90
CA LYS A 112 13.73 3.95 17.29
C LYS A 112 13.81 3.07 18.53
N ASP A 113 12.75 3.09 19.33
CA ASP A 113 12.48 2.10 20.37
C ASP A 113 12.51 0.69 19.80
N SER A 114 12.86 -0.27 20.65
CA SER A 114 12.96 -1.67 20.25
C SER A 114 11.62 -2.24 19.77
N ILE A 115 10.51 -1.78 20.35
CA ILE A 115 9.13 -2.21 20.05
C ILE A 115 8.16 -1.03 20.14
N ASN A 116 7.10 -1.09 19.34
CA ASN A 116 5.96 -0.16 19.41
C ASN A 116 4.81 -0.85 20.15
N VAL A 117 4.63 -0.54 21.44
CA VAL A 117 3.73 -1.30 22.33
C VAL A 117 2.25 -1.12 22.02
N GLU A 118 1.85 -0.02 21.39
CA GLU A 118 0.44 0.25 21.08
C GLU A 118 0.04 -0.19 19.66
N ASN A 119 1.00 -0.66 18.85
CA ASN A 119 0.70 -1.16 17.52
C ASN A 119 -0.17 -2.43 17.61
N GLN A 120 -1.24 -2.46 16.83
CA GLN A 120 -2.12 -3.63 16.71
C GLN A 120 -1.86 -4.36 15.40
N TYR A 121 -1.84 -5.70 15.46
CA TYR A 121 -1.50 -6.55 14.33
C TYR A 121 -2.51 -7.67 14.13
N ASN A 122 -3.32 -7.58 13.09
CA ASN A 122 -4.24 -8.65 12.68
C ASN A 122 -3.59 -9.59 11.64
N HIS A 123 -4.36 -10.51 11.05
CA HIS A 123 -3.83 -11.44 10.05
C HIS A 123 -3.50 -10.81 8.69
N ASN A 124 -3.89 -9.56 8.41
CA ASN A 124 -3.53 -8.88 7.16
C ASN A 124 -2.01 -8.72 7.01
N PHE A 125 -1.29 -8.58 8.13
CA PHE A 125 0.18 -8.53 8.15
C PHE A 125 0.84 -9.82 7.66
N ASN A 126 0.09 -10.92 7.57
CA ASN A 126 0.53 -12.18 6.98
C ASN A 126 0.09 -12.32 5.51
N GLY A 127 -0.59 -11.32 4.95
CA GLY A 127 -1.21 -11.37 3.64
C GLY A 127 -2.46 -12.24 3.61
N LEU A 128 -3.14 -12.41 4.76
CA LEU A 128 -4.39 -13.14 4.87
C LEU A 128 -5.53 -12.18 5.21
N TYR A 129 -6.69 -12.42 4.64
CA TYR A 129 -7.84 -11.52 4.74
C TYR A 129 -9.12 -12.30 4.99
N CYS A 130 -10.09 -11.58 5.56
CA CYS A 130 -11.40 -12.10 5.91
C CYS A 130 -11.34 -13.28 6.89
N ILE A 131 -12.51 -13.69 7.40
CA ILE A 131 -12.63 -14.91 8.22
C ILE A 131 -12.20 -16.18 7.46
N CYS A 132 -12.17 -16.15 6.13
CA CYS A 132 -11.72 -17.27 5.30
C CYS A 132 -10.20 -17.46 5.31
N GLN A 133 -9.43 -16.48 5.83
CA GLN A 133 -7.96 -16.53 5.93
C GLN A 133 -7.29 -16.85 4.59
N ARG A 134 -7.78 -16.25 3.51
CA ARG A 134 -7.22 -16.41 2.17
C ARG A 134 -6.40 -15.19 1.76
N PRO A 135 -5.38 -15.36 0.90
CA PRO A 135 -4.65 -14.23 0.35
C PRO A 135 -5.52 -13.44 -0.63
N TYR A 136 -5.10 -12.22 -0.93
CA TYR A 136 -5.69 -11.40 -1.97
C TYR A 136 -4.59 -10.87 -2.90
N PRO A 137 -4.72 -11.03 -4.24
CA PRO A 137 -5.76 -11.82 -4.91
C PRO A 137 -5.66 -13.32 -4.58
N ASP A 138 -6.81 -14.00 -4.45
CA ASP A 138 -6.87 -15.43 -4.13
C ASP A 138 -6.59 -16.25 -5.40
N PRO A 139 -5.51 -17.04 -5.47
CA PRO A 139 -5.16 -17.80 -6.67
C PRO A 139 -6.20 -18.86 -7.05
N ASP A 140 -7.02 -19.31 -6.09
CA ASP A 140 -8.07 -20.30 -6.32
C ASP A 140 -9.43 -19.65 -6.66
N ASN A 141 -9.52 -18.32 -6.65
CA ASN A 141 -10.75 -17.58 -6.94
C ASN A 141 -10.58 -16.75 -8.22
N THR A 142 -11.30 -17.12 -9.27
CA THR A 142 -11.25 -16.45 -10.57
C THR A 142 -12.17 -15.23 -10.67
N LEU A 143 -12.94 -14.93 -9.61
CA LEU A 143 -13.80 -13.76 -9.56
C LEU A 143 -13.07 -12.63 -8.81
N ASN A 144 -12.95 -11.47 -9.46
CA ASN A 144 -12.51 -10.24 -8.78
C ASN A 144 -13.51 -9.90 -7.67
N ASP A 145 -13.13 -10.17 -6.42
CA ASP A 145 -13.93 -9.86 -5.26
C ASP A 145 -13.55 -8.50 -4.70
N GLU A 146 -14.53 -7.59 -4.63
CA GLU A 146 -14.38 -6.33 -3.93
C GLU A 146 -14.16 -6.58 -2.43
N MET A 147 -13.22 -5.84 -1.83
CA MET A 147 -12.90 -5.92 -0.41
C MET A 147 -13.39 -4.68 0.34
N LEU A 148 -13.93 -4.89 1.53
CA LEU A 148 -14.39 -3.83 2.43
C LEU A 148 -13.58 -3.85 3.71
N GLN A 149 -13.05 -2.69 4.11
CA GLN A 149 -12.33 -2.53 5.37
C GLN A 149 -13.31 -2.22 6.51
N CYS A 150 -13.25 -2.98 7.60
CA CYS A 150 -14.03 -2.69 8.79
C CYS A 150 -13.48 -1.46 9.52
N ILE A 151 -14.32 -0.45 9.77
CA ILE A 151 -13.93 0.76 10.51
C ILE A 151 -13.59 0.51 11.98
N ILE A 152 -13.88 -0.66 12.55
CA ILE A 152 -13.61 -0.95 13.97
C ILE A 152 -12.29 -1.70 14.12
N CYS A 153 -12.16 -2.87 13.50
CA CYS A 153 -10.97 -3.72 13.62
C CYS A 153 -9.92 -3.48 12.52
N GLU A 154 -10.24 -2.65 11.53
CA GLU A 154 -9.41 -2.35 10.36
C GLU A 154 -9.06 -3.59 9.51
N ASP A 155 -9.70 -4.73 9.75
CA ASP A 155 -9.57 -5.93 8.92
C ASP A 155 -10.32 -5.79 7.60
N TRP A 156 -9.88 -6.52 6.58
CA TRP A 156 -10.47 -6.52 5.25
C TRP A 156 -11.25 -7.79 5.01
N TYR A 157 -12.48 -7.63 4.50
CA TYR A 157 -13.41 -8.71 4.25
C TYR A 157 -13.79 -8.75 2.78
N HIS A 158 -13.88 -9.95 2.22
CA HIS A 158 -14.50 -10.15 0.91
C HIS A 158 -15.98 -9.76 1.01
N SER A 159 -16.45 -8.90 0.10
CA SER A 159 -17.84 -8.38 0.08
C SER A 159 -18.87 -9.51 0.19
N LYS A 160 -18.68 -10.60 -0.55
CA LYS A 160 -19.55 -11.80 -0.52
C LYS A 160 -19.72 -12.42 0.87
N VAL A 161 -18.65 -12.48 1.66
CA VAL A 161 -18.65 -13.13 2.98
C VAL A 161 -19.45 -12.31 3.99
N ILE A 162 -19.45 -10.98 3.87
CA ILE A 162 -20.27 -10.11 4.71
C ILE A 162 -21.76 -10.41 4.45
N HIS A 163 -22.17 -10.58 3.20
CA HIS A 163 -23.56 -10.85 2.84
C HIS A 163 -24.05 -12.24 3.28
N SER A 164 -23.17 -13.24 3.35
CA SER A 164 -23.56 -14.59 3.79
C SER A 164 -23.80 -14.72 5.31
N HIS A 165 -23.32 -13.78 6.12
CA HIS A 165 -23.50 -13.78 7.59
C HIS A 165 -24.59 -12.82 8.08
N ALA A 166 -25.30 -12.15 7.16
CA ALA A 166 -26.38 -11.22 7.48
C ALA A 166 -27.79 -11.86 7.41
N ASN A 167 -27.88 -13.19 7.27
CA ASN A 167 -29.13 -13.97 7.33
C ASN A 167 -29.09 -14.98 8.47
#